data_AF-A0A2R6S5T1-F1
#
_entry.id   AF-A0A2R6S5T1-F1
#
_cell.length_a   1.000
_cell.length_b   1.000
_cell.length_c   1.000
_cell.angle_alpha   90.00
_cell.angle_beta   90.00
_cell.angle_gamma   90.00
#
_symmetry.space_group_name_H-M   'P 1'
#
loop_
_entity.id
_entity.type
_entity.pdbx_description
1 polymer ?
#
loop_
_entity_poly.entity_id
_entity_poly.type
_entity_poly.pdbx_seq_one_letter_code
_entity_poly.pdbx_strand_id
1 'polypeptide(L)'
;MTFDIFGKIFISIQHKLFYVVMSLARFNLYANSWGYLARTAFQPPRANGGRWWWWMEVIGLGLFFCWYAMVLKGCGSWGNALVYLLIVLSHFSRSTADLGVGESFPARQLRTTVDVICSPSIEWIHGGLHLQVTHHLFPRLPRHNLREASMLVKEFAKEQGLEYAEFGFVEGNQEVRSVLRQVADQVKIVGVVADSNIRECMLT
;
A
#
# COMPACT_ATOMS: atom_id res chain seq x y z
N MET A 1 -5.43 24.36 4.34
CA MET A 1 -5.90 23.19 5.11
C MET A 1 -5.71 23.48 6.58
N THR A 2 -6.75 23.36 7.40
CA THR A 2 -6.66 23.53 8.86
C THR A 2 -6.43 22.18 9.50
N PHE A 3 -5.22 21.94 10.03
CA PHE A 3 -4.94 20.76 10.84
C PHE A 3 -5.22 21.07 12.31
N ASP A 4 -5.95 20.18 12.98
CA ASP A 4 -6.00 20.19 14.44
C ASP A 4 -4.62 19.83 15.04
N ILE A 5 -4.49 20.00 16.36
CA ILE A 5 -3.22 19.79 17.07
C ILE A 5 -2.71 18.36 16.89
N PHE A 6 -3.59 17.36 16.91
CA PHE A 6 -3.20 15.96 16.70
C PHE A 6 -2.72 15.74 15.28
N GLY A 7 -3.43 16.26 14.29
CA GLY A 7 -3.03 16.23 12.88
C GLY A 7 -1.63 16.80 12.68
N LYS A 8 -1.33 17.97 13.27
CA LYS A 8 0.02 18.57 13.20
C LYS A 8 1.08 17.64 13.79
N ILE A 9 0.82 17.05 14.96
CA ILE A 9 1.75 16.13 15.62
C ILE A 9 1.98 14.88 14.77
N PHE A 10 0.92 14.15 14.42
CA PHE A 10 1.02 12.87 13.72
C PHE A 10 1.62 13.02 12.31
N ILE A 11 1.23 14.06 11.56
CA ILE A 11 1.79 14.35 10.24
C ILE A 11 3.28 14.67 10.35
N SER A 12 3.72 15.38 11.40
CA SER A 12 5.15 15.71 11.57
C SER A 12 6.04 14.49 11.85
N ILE A 13 5.47 13.42 12.43
CA ILE A 13 6.20 12.19 12.81
C ILE A 13 5.83 10.98 11.96
N GLN A 14 4.97 11.13 10.95
CA GLN A 14 4.43 10.01 10.14
C GLN A 14 5.52 9.10 9.56
N HIS A 15 6.65 9.67 9.12
CA HIS A 15 7.79 8.93 8.57
C HIS A 15 8.52 8.04 9.60
N LYS A 16 8.35 8.33 10.90
CA LYS A 16 8.83 7.48 12.01
C LYS A 16 7.80 6.44 12.40
N LEU A 17 6.52 6.80 12.32
CA LEU A 17 5.41 5.91 12.66
C LEU A 17 5.09 4.89 11.56
N PHE A 18 5.57 5.09 10.33
CA PHE A 18 5.24 4.26 9.18
C PHE A 18 5.24 2.75 9.47
N TYR A 19 6.36 2.18 9.93
CA TYR A 19 6.43 0.74 10.20
C TYR A 19 5.60 0.30 11.41
N VAL A 20 5.37 1.18 12.38
CA VAL A 20 4.50 0.90 13.54
C VAL A 20 3.04 0.82 13.08
N VAL A 21 2.60 1.77 12.25
CA VAL A 21 1.24 1.78 11.72
C VAL A 21 1.04 0.60 10.76
N MET A 22 1.99 0.34 9.86
CA MET A 22 1.90 -0.76 8.90
C MET A 22 1.92 -2.14 9.56
N SER A 23 2.64 -2.32 10.68
CA SER A 23 2.61 -3.59 11.43
C SER A 23 1.24 -3.83 12.09
N LEU A 24 0.52 -2.76 12.44
CA LEU A 24 -0.84 -2.83 13.00
C LEU A 24 -1.93 -2.93 11.92
N ALA A 25 -1.66 -2.48 10.69
CA ALA A 25 -2.63 -2.43 9.60
C ALA A 25 -3.27 -3.79 9.31
N ARG A 26 -2.52 -4.89 9.44
CA ARG A 26 -3.05 -6.25 9.28
C ARG A 26 -4.12 -6.58 10.32
N PHE A 27 -3.93 -6.19 11.58
CA PHE A 27 -4.92 -6.43 12.64
C PHE A 27 -6.17 -5.58 12.45
N ASN A 28 -6.04 -4.37 11.90
CA ASN A 28 -7.18 -3.55 11.52
C ASN A 28 -8.08 -4.25 10.48
N LEU A 29 -7.49 -4.96 9.51
CA LEU A 29 -8.27 -5.77 8.56
C LEU A 29 -9.02 -6.91 9.26
N TYR A 30 -8.38 -7.61 10.20
CA TYR A 30 -9.07 -8.65 10.99
C TYR A 30 -10.22 -8.08 11.82
N ALA A 31 -10.00 -6.94 12.48
CA ALA A 31 -11.04 -6.26 13.26
C ALA A 31 -12.21 -5.84 12.35
N ASN A 32 -11.95 -5.34 11.15
CA ASN A 32 -12.97 -5.00 10.18
C ASN A 32 -13.74 -6.23 9.66
N SER A 33 -13.08 -7.37 9.41
CA SER A 33 -13.74 -8.62 9.02
C SER A 33 -14.73 -9.07 10.10
N TRP A 34 -14.29 -9.17 11.36
CA TRP A 34 -15.17 -9.56 12.47
C TRP A 34 -16.24 -8.52 12.76
N GLY A 35 -15.91 -7.23 12.67
CA GLY A 35 -16.86 -6.12 12.84
C GLY A 35 -17.95 -6.12 11.78
N TYR A 36 -17.62 -6.44 10.52
CA TYR A 36 -18.58 -6.62 9.45
C TYR A 36 -19.51 -7.80 9.72
N LEU A 37 -18.99 -8.94 10.15
CA LEU A 37 -19.81 -10.10 10.52
C LEU A 37 -20.72 -9.82 11.72
N ALA A 38 -20.23 -9.11 12.73
CA ALA A 38 -21.04 -8.72 13.88
C ALA A 38 -22.20 -7.78 13.48
N ARG A 39 -21.93 -6.79 12.63
CA ARG A 39 -22.97 -5.86 12.12
C ARG A 39 -24.01 -6.56 11.24
N THR A 40 -23.61 -7.61 10.53
CA THR A 40 -24.48 -8.35 9.61
C THR A 40 -25.15 -9.57 10.24
N ALA A 41 -24.80 -9.94 11.49
CA ALA A 41 -25.29 -11.14 12.17
C ALA A 41 -26.83 -11.21 12.31
N PHE A 42 -27.49 -10.06 12.41
CA PHE A 42 -28.94 -9.96 12.58
C PHE A 42 -29.67 -9.41 11.35
N GLN A 43 -28.99 -9.31 10.20
CA GLN A 43 -29.65 -8.86 8.98
C GLN A 43 -30.72 -9.86 8.52
N PRO A 44 -31.85 -9.36 7.98
CA PRO A 44 -32.90 -10.23 7.48
C PRO A 44 -32.36 -11.11 6.34
N PRO A 45 -32.74 -12.40 6.27
CA PRO A 45 -32.17 -13.39 5.34
C PRO A 45 -32.26 -13.01 3.85
N ARG A 46 -33.12 -12.05 3.50
CA ARG A 46 -33.36 -11.62 2.12
C ARG A 46 -32.36 -10.59 1.59
N ALA A 47 -31.49 -10.03 2.45
CA ALA A 47 -30.57 -8.97 2.04
C ALA A 47 -29.43 -9.49 1.12
N ASN A 48 -28.88 -10.68 1.37
CA ASN A 48 -27.64 -11.17 0.72
C ASN A 48 -27.65 -12.69 0.41
N GLY A 49 -28.78 -13.26 -0.02
CA GLY A 49 -28.82 -14.68 -0.43
C GLY A 49 -28.94 -15.70 0.72
N GLY A 50 -29.59 -15.34 1.82
CA GLY A 50 -29.87 -16.24 2.96
C GLY A 50 -28.90 -16.09 4.13
N ARG A 51 -28.99 -16.96 5.15
CA ARG A 51 -28.01 -17.01 6.26
C ARG A 51 -26.77 -17.86 5.95
N TRP A 52 -26.77 -18.57 4.82
CA TRP A 52 -25.71 -19.49 4.43
C TRP A 52 -24.37 -18.78 4.19
N TRP A 53 -24.37 -17.66 3.45
CA TRP A 53 -23.15 -16.89 3.20
C TRP A 53 -22.47 -16.46 4.51
N TRP A 54 -23.24 -16.03 5.51
CA TRP A 54 -22.71 -15.56 6.78
C TRP A 54 -21.99 -16.70 7.53
N TRP A 55 -22.57 -17.91 7.54
CA TRP A 55 -21.92 -19.08 8.10
C TRP A 55 -20.68 -19.52 7.31
N MET A 56 -20.68 -19.42 5.98
CA MET A 56 -19.49 -19.66 5.17
C MET A 56 -18.34 -18.71 5.53
N GLU A 57 -18.64 -17.42 5.74
CA GLU A 57 -17.64 -16.44 6.15
C GLU A 57 -17.09 -16.74 7.56
N VAL A 58 -17.96 -17.10 8.51
CA VAL A 58 -17.53 -17.50 9.87
C VAL A 58 -16.63 -18.74 9.84
N ILE A 59 -17.02 -19.76 9.07
CA ILE A 59 -16.23 -20.98 8.91
C ILE A 59 -14.91 -20.65 8.21
N GLY A 60 -14.94 -19.84 7.15
CA GLY A 60 -13.75 -19.43 6.40
C GLY A 60 -12.75 -18.69 7.27
N LEU A 61 -13.21 -17.73 8.08
CA LEU A 61 -12.36 -17.04 9.05
C LEU A 61 -11.83 -18.00 10.12
N GLY A 62 -12.67 -18.89 10.65
CA GLY A 62 -12.26 -19.90 11.62
C GLY A 62 -11.14 -20.80 11.08
N LEU A 63 -11.32 -21.34 9.87
CA LEU A 63 -10.32 -22.15 9.17
C LEU A 63 -9.03 -21.37 8.93
N PHE A 64 -9.13 -20.11 8.50
CA PHE A 64 -7.97 -19.25 8.31
C PHE A 64 -7.18 -19.07 9.62
N PHE A 65 -7.83 -18.73 10.73
CA PHE A 65 -7.13 -18.54 12.01
C PHE A 65 -6.55 -19.85 12.56
N CYS A 66 -7.24 -20.98 12.40
CA CYS A 66 -6.69 -22.30 12.75
C CYS A 66 -5.45 -22.63 11.92
N TRP A 67 -5.52 -22.49 10.59
CA TRP A 67 -4.38 -22.69 9.70
C TRP A 67 -3.22 -21.75 10.02
N TYR A 68 -3.51 -20.45 10.18
CA TYR A 68 -2.50 -19.44 10.49
C TYR A 68 -1.80 -19.71 11.82
N ALA A 69 -2.54 -20.11 12.86
CA ALA A 69 -1.95 -20.51 14.14
C ALA A 69 -1.05 -21.75 14.01
N MET A 70 -1.41 -22.73 13.16
CA MET A 70 -0.56 -23.89 12.88
C MET A 70 0.72 -23.49 12.15
N VAL A 71 0.64 -22.59 11.17
CA VAL A 71 1.83 -22.04 10.48
C VAL A 71 2.76 -21.34 11.46
N LEU A 72 2.22 -20.47 12.33
CA LEU A 72 3.02 -19.77 13.35
C LEU A 72 3.71 -20.73 14.31
N LYS A 73 3.02 -21.78 14.76
CA LYS A 73 3.61 -22.85 15.58
C LYS A 73 4.70 -23.63 14.83
N GLY A 74 4.50 -23.85 13.53
CA GLY A 74 5.44 -24.56 12.66
C GLY A 74 6.70 -23.76 12.29
N CYS A 75 6.72 -22.43 12.46
CA CYS A 75 7.87 -21.60 12.08
C CYS A 75 9.12 -21.80 12.95
N GLY A 76 9.06 -22.56 14.05
CA GLY A 76 10.20 -23.01 14.86
C GLY A 76 10.92 -21.91 15.66
N SER A 77 10.91 -20.66 15.19
CA SER A 77 11.42 -19.48 15.90
C SER A 77 10.58 -18.24 15.59
N TRP A 78 10.51 -17.32 16.56
CA TRP A 78 9.85 -16.03 16.40
C TRP A 78 10.51 -15.15 15.31
N GLY A 79 11.80 -15.37 15.02
CA GLY A 79 12.52 -14.66 13.95
C GLY A 79 12.02 -15.04 12.55
N ASN A 80 11.75 -16.32 12.30
CA ASN A 80 11.21 -16.78 11.02
C ASN A 80 9.76 -16.33 10.82
N ALA A 81 8.96 -16.32 11.88
CA ALA A 81 7.59 -15.79 11.85
C ALA A 81 7.55 -14.30 11.47
N LEU A 82 8.54 -13.50 11.90
CA LEU A 82 8.67 -12.10 11.52
C LEU A 82 9.02 -11.91 10.04
N VAL A 83 9.84 -12.78 9.45
CA VAL A 83 10.17 -12.74 8.01
C VAL A 83 8.92 -12.98 7.15
N TYR A 84 8.04 -13.90 7.53
CA TYR A 84 6.74 -14.07 6.87
C TYR A 84 5.79 -12.87 7.04
N LEU A 85 5.96 -12.09 8.10
CA LEU A 85 5.18 -10.88 8.34
C LEU A 85 5.72 -9.67 7.54
N LEU A 86 7.00 -9.70 7.17
CA LEU A 86 7.76 -8.61 6.54
C LEU A 86 7.64 -8.54 5.01
N ILE A 87 6.95 -9.47 4.35
CA ILE A 87 6.58 -9.33 2.92
C ILE A 87 5.39 -8.36 2.83
N VAL A 88 5.66 -7.10 3.16
CA VAL A 88 4.78 -5.96 2.95
C VAL A 88 5.65 -4.91 2.30
N LEU A 89 5.83 -4.97 0.98
CA LEU A 89 6.01 -3.76 0.20
C LEU A 89 5.96 -4.05 -1.30
N SER A 90 4.90 -3.57 -1.94
CA SER A 90 4.88 -3.24 -3.36
C SER A 90 3.72 -2.25 -3.50
N HIS A 91 3.92 -0.92 -3.34
CA HIS A 91 3.02 0.17 -3.84
C HIS A 91 3.00 1.58 -3.17
N PHE A 92 4.05 2.28 -2.72
CA PHE A 92 3.74 3.47 -1.86
C PHE A 92 4.51 4.80 -2.00
N SER A 93 5.14 5.15 -3.12
CA SER A 93 5.81 6.47 -3.23
C SER A 93 5.47 7.31 -4.46
N ARG A 94 4.63 6.84 -5.37
CA ARG A 94 4.42 7.53 -6.65
C ARG A 94 3.30 8.57 -6.59
N SER A 95 3.43 9.58 -7.46
CA SER A 95 2.48 10.68 -7.56
C SER A 95 1.08 10.17 -7.90
N THR A 96 0.08 10.60 -7.13
CA THR A 96 -1.35 10.34 -7.38
C THR A 96 -2.06 11.55 -7.97
N ALA A 97 -1.30 12.54 -8.46
CA ALA A 97 -1.88 13.72 -9.09
C ALA A 97 -2.76 13.33 -10.28
N ASP A 98 -3.92 13.97 -10.41
CA ASP A 98 -4.78 13.86 -11.58
C ASP A 98 -4.34 14.89 -12.62
N LEU A 99 -3.74 14.41 -13.71
CA LEU A 99 -3.32 15.24 -14.84
C LEU A 99 -4.47 15.42 -15.86
N GLY A 100 -5.65 14.88 -15.58
CA GLY A 100 -6.84 14.97 -16.42
C GLY A 100 -6.74 14.14 -17.69
N VAL A 101 -7.60 14.46 -18.66
CA VAL A 101 -7.77 13.71 -19.92
C VAL A 101 -6.56 13.78 -20.86
N GLY A 102 -5.61 14.68 -20.60
CA GLY A 102 -4.39 14.82 -21.40
C GLY A 102 -3.35 13.74 -21.14
N GLU A 103 -3.47 13.00 -20.04
CA GLU A 103 -2.57 11.91 -19.71
C GLU A 103 -3.05 10.59 -20.32
N SER A 104 -2.18 9.93 -21.10
CA SER A 104 -2.50 8.62 -21.65
C SER A 104 -2.53 7.55 -20.57
N PHE A 105 -3.31 6.49 -20.78
CA PHE A 105 -3.40 5.39 -19.82
C PHE A 105 -2.02 4.78 -19.47
N PRO A 106 -1.12 4.49 -20.43
CA PRO A 106 0.20 3.95 -20.10
C PRO A 106 1.08 4.92 -19.33
N ALA A 107 1.06 6.22 -19.70
CA ALA A 107 1.80 7.25 -18.98
C ALA A 107 1.34 7.35 -17.51
N ARG A 108 0.02 7.29 -17.29
CA ARG A 108 -0.54 7.24 -15.94
C ARG A 108 -0.07 6.03 -15.16
N GLN A 109 -0.16 4.82 -15.73
CA GLN A 109 0.27 3.61 -15.02
C GLN A 109 1.76 3.66 -14.67
N LEU A 110 2.63 4.11 -15.58
CA LEU A 110 4.06 4.27 -15.35
C LEU A 110 4.37 5.34 -14.28
N ARG A 111 3.63 6.44 -14.27
CA ARG A 111 3.82 7.52 -13.29
C ARG A 111 3.37 7.12 -11.89
N THR A 112 2.21 6.47 -11.77
CA THR A 112 1.54 6.18 -10.49
C THR A 112 1.97 4.86 -9.86
N THR A 113 2.75 4.05 -10.57
CA THR A 113 3.14 2.69 -10.15
C THR A 113 4.66 2.55 -10.13
N VAL A 114 5.15 1.63 -9.31
CA VAL A 114 6.56 1.32 -9.19
C VAL A 114 6.77 -0.18 -9.10
N ASP A 115 7.83 -0.67 -9.72
CA ASP A 115 8.26 -2.06 -9.63
C ASP A 115 9.41 -2.24 -8.65
N VAL A 116 9.59 -3.47 -8.16
CA VAL A 116 10.70 -3.84 -7.28
C VAL A 116 11.67 -4.71 -8.04
N ILE A 117 12.92 -4.27 -8.11
CA ILE A 117 14.01 -5.03 -8.73
C ILE A 117 14.23 -6.31 -7.92
N CYS A 118 14.03 -7.45 -8.59
CA CYS A 118 14.11 -8.76 -7.99
C CYS A 118 14.80 -9.75 -8.95
N SER A 119 15.71 -10.56 -8.41
CA SER A 119 16.33 -11.66 -9.16
C SER A 119 15.30 -12.79 -9.38
N PRO A 120 15.33 -13.49 -10.54
CA PRO A 120 14.48 -14.65 -10.79
C PRO A 120 14.51 -15.72 -9.69
N SER A 121 15.64 -15.87 -8.99
CA SER A 121 15.80 -16.85 -7.91
C SER A 121 14.96 -16.57 -6.66
N ILE A 122 14.55 -15.31 -6.45
CA ILE A 122 13.82 -14.85 -5.26
C ILE A 122 12.49 -14.18 -5.62
N GLU A 123 12.12 -14.13 -6.90
CA GLU A 123 10.89 -13.47 -7.36
C GLU A 123 9.60 -14.14 -6.83
N TRP A 124 9.68 -15.45 -6.52
CA TRP A 124 8.61 -16.23 -5.91
C TRP A 124 8.25 -15.72 -4.51
N ILE A 125 9.20 -15.13 -3.76
CA ILE A 125 8.96 -14.53 -2.44
C ILE A 125 7.97 -13.37 -2.56
N HIS A 126 8.06 -12.61 -3.64
CA HIS A 126 7.15 -11.49 -3.90
C HIS A 126 5.80 -11.96 -4.45
N GLY A 127 5.61 -13.25 -4.78
CA GLY A 127 4.35 -13.77 -5.33
C GLY A 127 3.90 -13.08 -6.62
N GLY A 128 4.84 -12.53 -7.40
CA GLY A 128 4.56 -11.70 -8.58
C GLY A 128 4.13 -10.26 -8.28
N LEU A 129 4.10 -9.82 -7.02
CA LEU A 129 3.73 -8.46 -6.64
C LEU A 129 4.81 -7.41 -6.94
N HIS A 130 6.01 -7.82 -7.35
CA HIS A 130 7.11 -6.93 -7.70
C HIS A 130 6.97 -6.30 -9.11
N LEU A 131 6.03 -6.80 -9.95
CA LEU A 131 5.78 -6.35 -11.33
C LEU A 131 4.39 -5.70 -11.45
N GLN A 132 4.16 -4.63 -10.69
CA GLN A 132 2.88 -3.94 -10.64
C GLN A 132 2.60 -3.14 -11.91
N VAL A 133 3.61 -2.48 -12.49
CA VAL A 133 3.43 -1.66 -13.71
C VAL A 133 2.80 -2.52 -14.81
N THR A 134 3.40 -3.67 -15.09
CA THR A 134 2.90 -4.62 -16.09
C THR A 134 1.55 -5.20 -15.72
N HIS A 135 1.31 -5.50 -14.44
CA HIS A 135 0.02 -6.00 -13.98
C HIS A 135 -1.10 -4.98 -14.20
N HIS A 136 -0.85 -3.70 -13.95
CA HIS A 136 -1.84 -2.64 -14.15
C HIS A 136 -2.08 -2.33 -15.64
N LEU A 137 -1.06 -2.48 -16.49
CA LEU A 137 -1.23 -2.37 -17.94
C LEU A 137 -1.99 -3.56 -18.54
N PHE A 138 -1.70 -4.78 -18.05
CA PHE A 138 -2.24 -6.03 -18.58
C PHE A 138 -2.79 -6.92 -17.46
N PRO A 139 -3.90 -6.55 -16.82
CA PRO A 139 -4.42 -7.26 -15.63
C PRO A 139 -4.87 -8.70 -15.91
N ARG A 140 -5.10 -9.04 -17.18
CA ARG A 140 -5.47 -10.38 -17.64
C ARG A 140 -4.26 -11.26 -17.98
N LEU A 141 -3.04 -10.71 -18.00
CA LEU A 141 -1.83 -11.48 -18.28
C LEU A 141 -1.50 -12.37 -17.08
N PRO A 142 -1.26 -13.68 -17.27
CA PRO A 142 -0.96 -14.55 -16.16
C PRO A 142 0.41 -14.22 -15.56
N ARG A 143 0.56 -14.42 -14.24
CA ARG A 143 1.73 -13.98 -13.47
C ARG A 143 3.08 -14.49 -14.02
N HIS A 144 3.10 -15.71 -14.55
CA HIS A 144 4.32 -16.31 -15.11
C HIS A 144 4.81 -15.58 -16.39
N ASN A 145 3.95 -14.83 -17.07
CA ASN A 145 4.32 -14.03 -18.26
C ASN A 145 4.60 -12.55 -17.92
N LEU A 146 4.36 -12.10 -16.69
CA LEU A 146 4.54 -10.69 -16.31
C LEU A 146 6.00 -10.25 -16.48
N ARG A 147 6.96 -11.14 -16.23
CA ARG A 147 8.39 -10.81 -16.34
C ARG A 147 8.78 -10.48 -17.78
N GLU A 148 8.45 -11.35 -18.72
CA GLU A 148 8.73 -11.13 -20.14
C GLU A 148 8.01 -9.87 -20.65
N ALA A 149 6.73 -9.71 -20.31
CA ALA A 149 5.99 -8.50 -20.66
C ALA A 149 6.56 -7.23 -20.04
N SER A 150 7.11 -7.28 -18.82
CA SER A 150 7.74 -6.11 -18.19
C SER A 150 8.95 -5.60 -18.98
N MET A 151 9.70 -6.49 -19.63
CA MET A 151 10.83 -6.08 -20.48
C MET A 151 10.35 -5.30 -21.70
N LEU A 152 9.23 -5.73 -22.32
CA LEU A 152 8.60 -5.01 -23.43
C LEU A 152 8.04 -3.65 -22.97
N VAL A 153 7.44 -3.58 -21.78
CA VAL A 153 6.95 -2.31 -21.23
C VAL A 153 8.10 -1.33 -20.96
N LYS A 154 9.24 -1.82 -20.46
CA LYS A 154 10.44 -0.98 -20.27
C LYS A 154 10.98 -0.42 -21.58
N GLU A 155 11.01 -1.24 -22.63
CA GLU A 155 11.40 -0.81 -23.97
C GLU A 155 10.43 0.25 -24.52
N PHE A 156 9.12 -0.02 -24.43
CA PHE A 156 8.09 0.96 -24.79
C PHE A 156 8.23 2.27 -24.02
N ALA A 157 8.43 2.23 -22.70
CA ALA A 157 8.60 3.42 -21.88
C ALA A 157 9.80 4.24 -22.34
N LYS A 158 10.92 3.58 -22.64
CA LYS A 158 12.13 4.21 -23.17
C LYS A 158 11.88 4.86 -24.54
N GLU A 159 11.21 4.17 -25.47
CA GLU A 159 10.88 4.69 -26.79
C GLU A 159 10.00 5.94 -26.73
N GLN A 160 9.06 5.98 -25.78
CA GLN A 160 8.14 7.09 -25.59
C GLN A 160 8.70 8.20 -24.68
N GLY A 161 9.93 8.06 -24.18
CA GLY A 161 10.54 9.02 -23.24
C GLY A 161 9.82 9.09 -21.89
N LEU A 162 9.18 7.99 -21.47
CA LEU A 162 8.48 7.85 -20.19
C LEU A 162 9.40 7.21 -19.14
N GLU A 163 9.28 7.67 -17.89
CA GLU A 163 9.98 7.08 -16.75
C GLU A 163 9.38 5.71 -16.40
N TYR A 164 10.20 4.67 -16.37
CA TYR A 164 9.85 3.39 -15.74
C TYR A 164 10.47 3.35 -14.35
N ALA A 165 9.67 3.63 -13.32
CA ALA A 165 10.15 3.63 -11.94
C ALA A 165 10.30 2.20 -11.42
N GLU A 166 11.54 1.82 -11.10
CA GLU A 166 11.86 0.58 -10.40
C GLU A 166 12.95 0.81 -9.35
N PHE A 167 12.83 0.16 -8.20
CA PHE A 167 13.80 0.32 -7.11
C PHE A 167 14.19 -1.03 -6.52
N GLY A 168 15.38 -1.11 -5.93
CA GLY A 168 15.69 -2.22 -5.04
C GLY A 168 14.74 -2.25 -3.82
N PHE A 169 14.55 -3.40 -3.20
CA PHE A 169 13.63 -3.53 -2.05
C PHE A 169 13.93 -2.52 -0.91
N VAL A 170 15.20 -2.33 -0.58
CA VAL A 170 15.63 -1.39 0.48
C VAL A 170 15.45 0.06 0.04
N GLU A 171 15.81 0.37 -1.21
CA GLU A 171 15.67 1.70 -1.80
C GLU A 171 14.21 2.12 -1.88
N GLY A 172 13.32 1.25 -2.35
CA GLY A 172 11.87 1.52 -2.38
C GLY A 172 11.30 1.80 -0.98
N ASN A 173 11.78 1.10 0.05
CA ASN A 173 11.41 1.38 1.44
C ASN A 173 11.90 2.75 1.92
N GLN A 174 13.13 3.13 1.55
CA GLN A 174 13.68 4.45 1.86
C GLN A 174 12.91 5.55 1.16
N GLU A 175 12.51 5.33 -0.10
CA GLU A 175 11.77 6.29 -0.90
C GLU A 175 10.39 6.60 -0.31
N VAL A 176 9.63 5.58 0.10
CA VAL A 176 8.34 5.78 0.81
C VAL A 176 8.52 6.66 2.05
N ARG A 177 9.55 6.36 2.87
CA ARG A 177 9.84 7.14 4.07
C ARG A 177 10.33 8.55 3.77
N SER A 178 11.04 8.73 2.66
CA SER A 178 11.51 10.02 2.16
C SER A 178 10.31 10.91 1.78
N VAL A 179 9.37 10.39 1.00
CA VAL A 179 8.13 11.12 0.63
C VAL A 179 7.33 11.50 1.88
N LEU A 180 7.14 10.57 2.81
CA LEU A 180 6.44 10.85 4.08
C LEU A 180 7.16 11.92 4.92
N ARG A 181 8.49 11.98 4.85
CA ARG A 181 9.27 13.04 5.51
C ARG A 181 9.10 14.38 4.79
N GLN A 182 9.15 14.40 3.46
CA GLN A 182 8.97 15.62 2.67
C GLN A 182 7.60 16.25 2.95
N VAL A 183 6.52 15.45 3.00
CA VAL A 183 5.19 15.93 3.37
C VAL A 183 5.17 16.50 4.79
N ALA A 184 5.83 15.84 5.74
CA ALA A 184 5.94 16.31 7.12
C ALA A 184 6.65 17.68 7.21
N ASP A 185 7.68 17.90 6.39
CA ASP A 185 8.44 19.14 6.37
C ASP A 185 7.69 20.27 5.64
N GLN A 186 6.97 19.97 4.54
CA GLN A 186 6.07 20.92 3.88
C GLN A 186 5.00 21.47 4.84
N VAL A 187 4.42 20.61 5.67
CA VAL A 187 3.38 21.01 6.65
C VAL A 187 3.95 21.95 7.72
N LYS A 188 5.21 21.76 8.14
CA LYS A 188 5.88 22.69 9.06
C LYS A 188 6.08 24.07 8.41
N ILE A 189 6.54 24.10 7.15
CA ILE A 189 6.77 25.35 6.41
C ILE A 189 5.46 26.12 6.24
N VAL A 190 4.39 25.43 5.82
CA VAL A 190 3.05 26.05 5.70
C VAL A 190 2.56 26.59 7.04
N GLY A 191 2.83 25.88 8.14
CA GLY A 191 2.52 26.36 9.50
C GLY A 191 3.24 27.67 9.84
N VAL A 192 4.54 27.75 9.58
CA VAL A 192 5.34 28.97 9.82
C VAL A 192 4.82 30.15 8.98
N VAL A 193 4.53 29.94 7.69
CA VAL A 193 4.00 31.00 6.82
C VAL A 193 2.64 31.48 7.29
N ALA A 194 1.75 30.57 7.70
CA ALA A 194 0.44 30.91 8.23
C ALA A 194 0.55 31.75 9.52
N ASP A 195 1.44 31.36 10.44
CA ASP A 195 1.66 32.08 11.70
C ASP A 195 2.26 33.48 11.45
N SER A 196 3.18 33.62 10.49
CA SER A 196 3.73 34.92 10.07
C SER A 196 2.67 35.84 9.48
N ASN A 197 1.83 35.33 8.56
CA ASN A 197 0.74 36.11 7.96
C ASN A 197 -0.27 36.59 9.01
N ILE A 198 -0.59 35.76 10.01
CA ILE A 198 -1.47 36.14 11.12
C ILE A 198 -0.83 37.27 11.94
N ARG A 199 0.47 37.19 12.24
CA ARG A 199 1.19 38.25 12.96
C ARG A 199 1.19 39.56 12.19
N GLU A 200 1.44 39.52 10.88
CA GLU A 200 1.38 40.72 10.03
C GLU A 200 -0.02 41.36 10.05
N CYS A 201 -1.08 40.56 9.90
CA CYS A 201 -2.47 41.06 9.97
C CYS A 201 -2.87 41.63 11.34
N MET A 202 -2.22 41.21 12.43
CA MET A 202 -2.46 41.77 13.77
C MET A 202 -1.68 43.07 14.03
N LEU A 203 -0.66 43.36 13.21
CA LEU A 203 0.16 44.56 13.31
C LEU A 203 -0.31 45.69 12.37
N THR A 204 -1.16 45.37 11.39
CA THR A 204 -1.85 46.34 10.51
C THR A 204 -3.24 46.70 11.03
#